data_AF-A0A9J6B557-F1
#
_entry.id   AF-A0A9J6B557-F1
#
_cell.length_a   1.000
_cell.length_b   1.000
_cell.length_c   1.000
_cell.angle_alpha   90.00
_cell.angle_beta   90.00
_cell.angle_gamma   90.00
#
_symmetry.space_group_name_H-M   'P 1'
#
loop_
_entity.id
_entity.type
_entity.pdbx_description
1 polymer ?
#
loop_
_entity_poly.entity_id
_entity_poly.type
_entity_poly.pdbx_seq_one_letter_code
_entity_poly.pdbx_strand_id
1 'polypeptide(L)'
;MPEHTADLLSCWIRRGGSKSQKAWWRIIPHCIWWTIWKERNSRNFEDRSYSIQKVRWDCIASFYFWCKEKGLEDTKQIVELLGSLSPASP
;
A
#
# COMPACT_ATOMS: atom_id res chain seq x y z
N MET A 1 3.72 21.51 0.96
CA MET A 1 3.00 20.41 0.27
C MET A 1 3.90 19.99 -0.89
N PRO A 2 4.22 18.69 -1.07
CA PRO A 2 5.13 18.27 -2.14
C PRO A 2 4.58 18.68 -3.52
N GLU A 3 5.45 19.23 -4.37
CA GLU A 3 5.07 19.80 -5.67
C GLU A 3 4.90 18.70 -6.73
N HIS A 4 5.70 17.64 -6.65
CA HIS A 4 5.64 16.51 -7.55
C HIS A 4 5.40 15.18 -6.83
N THR A 5 4.89 14.19 -7.56
CA THR A 5 4.73 12.82 -7.05
C THR A 5 6.06 12.25 -6.54
N ALA A 6 7.18 12.59 -7.17
CA ALA A 6 8.51 12.19 -6.71
C ALA A 6 8.84 12.75 -5.31
N ASP A 7 8.43 13.98 -5.00
CA ASP A 7 8.65 14.60 -3.69
C ASP A 7 7.77 13.95 -2.63
N LEU A 8 6.53 13.61 -2.98
CA LEU A 8 5.65 12.86 -2.08
C LEU A 8 6.23 11.47 -1.76
N LEU A 9 6.77 10.78 -2.77
CA LEU A 9 7.41 9.48 -2.61
C LEU A 9 8.71 9.56 -1.80
N SER A 10 9.49 10.63 -1.96
CA SER A 10 10.73 10.83 -1.19
C SER A 10 10.45 11.08 0.30
N CYS A 11 9.35 11.77 0.62
CA CYS A 11 8.85 11.92 1.99
C CYS A 11 8.33 10.61 2.61
N TRP A 12 7.93 9.62 1.79
CA TRP A 12 7.37 8.34 2.25
C TRP A 12 8.43 7.39 2.84
N ILE A 13 9.72 7.73 2.73
CA ILE A 13 10.80 6.90 3.27
C ILE A 13 10.85 7.04 4.80
N ARG A 14 10.59 5.93 5.50
CA ARG A 14 10.79 5.88 6.96
C ARG A 14 12.27 6.08 7.32
N ARG A 15 12.55 7.09 8.14
CA ARG A 15 13.86 7.26 8.80
C ARG A 15 14.01 6.22 9.91
N GLY A 16 14.99 5.33 9.78
CA GLY A 16 15.25 4.24 10.74
C GLY A 16 14.51 2.92 10.46
N GLY A 17 14.69 1.93 11.32
CA GLY A 17 14.11 0.58 11.17
C GLY A 17 15.00 -0.45 10.45
N SER A 18 14.56 -1.71 10.49
CA SER A 18 15.28 -2.84 9.88
C SER A 18 15.31 -2.74 8.35
N LYS A 19 16.21 -3.50 7.70
CA LYS A 19 16.26 -3.59 6.23
C LYS A 19 14.91 -4.01 5.64
N SER A 20 14.23 -4.97 6.27
CA SER A 20 12.90 -5.45 5.85
C SER A 20 11.83 -4.37 5.98
N GLN A 21 11.81 -3.63 7.10
CA GLN A 21 10.88 -2.52 7.27
C GLN A 21 11.08 -1.45 6.20
N LYS A 22 12.33 -1.05 5.92
CA LYS A 22 12.62 -0.09 4.85
C LYS A 22 12.16 -0.58 3.48
N ALA A 23 12.25 -1.89 3.21
CA ALA A 23 11.76 -2.47 1.97
C ALA A 23 10.22 -2.37 1.86
N TRP A 24 9.48 -2.68 2.93
CA TRP A 24 8.03 -2.49 2.95
C TRP A 24 7.61 -1.05 2.72
N TRP A 25 8.27 -0.10 3.40
CA TRP A 25 7.98 1.33 3.24
C TRP A 25 8.19 1.81 1.80
N ARG A 26 9.08 1.18 1.04
CA ARG A 26 9.24 1.49 -0.39
C ARG A 26 8.12 0.91 -1.26
N ILE A 27 7.51 -0.22 -0.87
CA ILE A 27 6.46 -0.89 -1.64
C ILE A 27 5.08 -0.23 -1.43
N ILE A 28 4.76 0.14 -0.19
CA ILE A 28 3.45 0.71 0.20
C ILE A 28 2.96 1.84 -0.73
N PRO A 29 3.74 2.88 -1.07
CA PRO A 29 3.21 3.99 -1.84
C PRO A 29 2.92 3.58 -3.30
N HIS A 30 3.66 2.60 -3.85
CA HIS A 30 3.35 2.03 -5.15
C HIS A 30 2.02 1.26 -5.14
N CYS A 31 1.73 0.50 -4.08
CA CYS A 31 0.46 -0.19 -3.93
C CYS A 31 -0.73 0.77 -3.82
N ILE A 32 -0.57 1.84 -3.01
CA ILE A 32 -1.59 2.88 -2.88
C ILE A 32 -1.83 3.57 -4.23
N TRP A 33 -0.76 4.02 -4.88
CA TRP A 33 -0.86 4.70 -6.17
C TRP A 33 -1.53 3.82 -7.22
N TRP A 34 -1.09 2.56 -7.34
CA TRP A 34 -1.62 1.63 -8.33
C TRP A 34 -3.10 1.32 -8.12
N THR A 35 -3.52 1.11 -6.88
CA THR A 35 -4.92 0.80 -6.57
C THR A 35 -5.85 1.99 -6.76
N ILE A 36 -5.42 3.20 -6.39
CA ILE A 36 -6.17 4.44 -6.68
C ILE A 36 -6.26 4.65 -8.19
N TRP A 37 -5.16 4.47 -8.92
CA TRP A 37 -5.16 4.61 -10.38
C TRP A 37 -6.14 3.63 -11.05
N LYS A 38 -6.14 2.35 -10.65
CA LYS A 38 -7.10 1.35 -11.15
C LYS A 38 -8.54 1.73 -10.84
N GLU A 39 -8.83 2.19 -9.63
CA GLU A 39 -10.17 2.63 -9.23
C GLU A 39 -10.64 3.79 -10.10
N ARG A 40 -9.81 4.83 -10.25
CA ARG A 40 -10.13 6.00 -11.06
C ARG A 40 -10.37 5.63 -12.51
N ASN A 41 -9.55 4.73 -13.07
CA ASN A 41 -9.75 4.27 -14.45
C ASN A 41 -11.01 3.45 -14.60
N SER A 42 -11.29 2.51 -13.70
CA SER A 42 -12.54 1.74 -13.69
C SER A 42 -13.76 2.66 -13.67
N ARG A 43 -13.71 3.73 -12.87
CA ARG A 43 -14.80 4.70 -12.76
C ARG A 43 -14.98 5.53 -14.03
N ASN A 44 -13.89 5.96 -14.67
CA ASN A 44 -13.97 6.86 -15.84
C ASN A 44 -14.15 6.12 -17.17
N PHE A 45 -13.60 4.92 -17.31
CA PHE A 45 -13.56 4.18 -18.58
C PHE A 45 -14.49 2.96 -18.61
N GLU A 46 -14.89 2.44 -17.44
CA GLU A 46 -15.69 1.20 -17.35
C GLU A 46 -17.01 1.42 -16.60
N ASP A 47 -17.33 2.65 -16.20
CA ASP A 47 -18.48 3.04 -15.38
C ASP A 47 -18.67 2.17 -14.13
N ARG A 48 -17.54 1.68 -13.57
CA ARG A 48 -17.52 0.80 -12.40
C ARG A 48 -16.85 1.49 -11.23
N SER A 49 -17.61 1.70 -10.16
CA SER A 49 -17.10 2.22 -8.89
C SER A 49 -16.96 1.13 -7.84
N TYR A 50 -15.87 1.15 -7.07
CA TYR A 50 -15.64 0.23 -5.97
C TYR A 50 -15.84 0.91 -4.62
N SER A 51 -16.28 0.14 -3.61
CA SER A 51 -16.35 0.62 -2.24
C SER A 51 -14.95 0.89 -1.69
N ILE A 52 -14.84 1.81 -0.73
CA ILE A 52 -13.55 2.11 -0.07
C ILE A 52 -12.95 0.86 0.57
N GLN A 53 -13.77 -0.05 1.08
CA GLN A 53 -13.31 -1.31 1.67
C GLN A 53 -12.68 -2.22 0.63
N LYS A 54 -13.27 -2.31 -0.57
CA LYS A 54 -12.68 -3.06 -1.68
C LYS A 54 -11.35 -2.47 -2.13
N VAL A 55 -11.27 -1.14 -2.28
CA VAL A 55 -10.01 -0.47 -2.68
C VAL A 55 -8.92 -0.70 -1.64
N ARG A 56 -9.25 -0.62 -0.35
CA ARG A 56 -8.33 -0.95 0.75
C ARG A 56 -7.85 -2.40 0.66
N TRP A 57 -8.78 -3.34 0.45
CA TRP A 57 -8.44 -4.75 0.34
C TRP A 57 -7.54 -5.04 -0.87
N ASP A 58 -7.85 -4.46 -2.03
CA ASP A 58 -7.02 -4.59 -3.23
C ASP A 58 -5.62 -4.00 -3.01
N CYS A 59 -5.48 -2.95 -2.19
CA CYS A 59 -4.20 -2.35 -1.84
C CYS A 59 -3.37 -3.26 -0.92
N ILE A 60 -4.01 -3.86 0.08
CA ILE A 60 -3.39 -4.82 1.00
C ILE A 60 -2.95 -6.07 0.23
N ALA A 61 -3.81 -6.61 -0.62
CA ALA A 61 -3.49 -7.77 -1.45
C ALA A 61 -2.31 -7.47 -2.39
N SER A 62 -2.29 -6.29 -3.02
CA SER A 62 -1.15 -5.87 -3.85
C SER A 62 0.14 -5.73 -3.04
N PHE A 63 0.08 -5.19 -1.83
CA PHE A 63 1.25 -5.08 -0.95
C PHE A 63 1.79 -6.46 -0.57
N TYR A 64 0.92 -7.38 -0.14
CA TYR A 64 1.29 -8.75 0.20
C TYR A 64 1.96 -9.46 -0.98
N PHE A 65 1.38 -9.34 -2.19
CA PHE A 65 1.95 -9.89 -3.42
C PHE A 65 3.38 -9.40 -3.63
N TRP A 66 3.63 -8.08 -3.57
CA TRP A 66 4.97 -7.53 -3.80
C TRP A 66 5.97 -7.86 -2.69
N CYS A 67 5.52 -7.99 -1.44
CA CYS A 67 6.38 -8.46 -0.36
C CYS A 67 6.86 -9.90 -0.62
N LYS A 68 5.96 -10.78 -1.07
CA LYS A 68 6.30 -12.15 -1.45
C LYS A 68 7.29 -12.18 -2.62
N GLU A 69 7.03 -11.44 -3.69
CA GLU A 69 7.92 -11.37 -4.87
C GLU A 69 9.32 -10.83 -4.53
N LYS A 70 9.46 -10.02 -3.48
CA LYS A 70 10.74 -9.49 -3.01
C LYS A 70 11.45 -10.38 -1.98
N GLY A 71 10.89 -11.56 -1.66
CA GLY A 71 11.44 -12.46 -0.64
C GLY A 71 11.41 -11.86 0.77
N LEU A 72 10.49 -10.92 1.02
CA LEU A 72 10.31 -10.29 2.34
C LEU A 72 9.37 -11.18 3.17
N GLU A 73 9.78 -12.42 3.41
CA GLU A 73 8.97 -13.52 3.97
C GLU A 73 8.75 -13.44 5.49
N ASP A 74 8.80 -12.26 6.10
CA ASP A 74 8.32 -12.12 7.47
C ASP A 74 6.81 -11.87 7.48
N THR A 75 6.06 -12.92 7.10
CA THR A 75 4.60 -12.93 7.07
C THR A 75 3.99 -12.53 8.40
N LYS A 76 4.66 -12.83 9.54
CA LYS A 76 4.21 -12.41 10.87
C LYS A 76 4.23 -10.89 11.02
N GLN A 77 5.34 -10.24 10.66
CA GLN A 77 5.42 -8.78 10.73
C GLN A 77 4.48 -8.08 9.73
N ILE A 78 4.25 -8.69 8.55
CA ILE A 78 3.28 -8.18 7.58
C ILE A 78 1.85 -8.27 8.15
N VAL A 79 1.49 -9.41 8.75
CA VAL A 79 0.18 -9.60 9.38
C VAL A 79 0.01 -8.67 10.58
N GLU A 80 1.05 -8.46 11.38
CA GLU A 80 1.04 -7.52 12.51
C GLU A 80 0.86 -6.07 12.04
N LEU A 81 1.56 -5.66 10.98
CA LEU A 81 1.37 -4.35 10.33
C LEU A 81 -0.07 -4.19 9.85
N LEU A 82 -0.62 -5.19 9.15
CA LEU A 82 -2.00 -5.16 8.65
C LEU A 82 -3.02 -5.14 9.79
N GLY A 83 -2.77 -5.88 10.86
CA GLY A 83 -3.58 -5.88 12.08
C GLY A 83 -3.63 -4.51 12.74
N SER A 84 -2.49 -3.80 12.81
CA SER A 84 -2.43 -2.44 13.35
C SER A 84 -3.17 -1.39 12.51
N LEU A 85 -3.41 -1.68 11.22
CA LEU A 85 -4.14 -0.81 10.30
C LEU A 85 -5.66 -1.09 10.29
N SER A 86 -6.09 -2.20 10.91
CA SER A 86 -7.51 -2.44 11.14
C SER A 86 -8.00 -1.45 12.19
N PRO A 87 -9.12 -0.74 11.96
CA PRO A 87 -9.75 0.02 13.03
C PRO A 87 -10.02 -0.93 14.20
N ALA A 88 -9.70 -0.50 15.42
CA ALA A 88 -10.09 -1.24 16.62
C ALA A 88 -11.60 -1.49 16.52
N SER A 89 -11.98 -2.77 16.60
CA SER A 89 -13.38 -3.14 16.75
C SER A 89 -13.96 -2.35 17.94
N PRO A 90 -15.13 -1.71 17.79
CA PRO A 90 -15.78 -1.02 18.90
C PRO A 90 -16.11 -1.97 20.05
#